data_AF-A0A957MEZ3-F1
#
_entry.id   AF-A0A957MEZ3-F1
#
_cell.length_a   1.000
_cell.length_b   1.000
_cell.length_c   1.000
_cell.angle_alpha   90.00
_cell.angle_beta   90.00
_cell.angle_gamma   90.00
#
_symmetry.space_group_name_H-M   'P 1'
#
loop_
_entity.id
_entity.type
_entity.pdbx_description
1 polymer ?
#
loop_
_entity_poly.entity_id
_entity_poly.type
_entity_poly.pdbx_seq_one_letter_code
_entity_poly.pdbx_strand_id
1 'polypeptide(L)' 'MNELTPEERERTPAYIVTCPVCNGMIGAHVDDGNHRAETAAFVAEHISLGYPVERRTVADARVAVWCNCEIEEESND' A
#
# COMPACT_ATOMS: atom_id res chain seq x y z
N MET A 1 20.45 15.09 2.75
CA MET A 1 18.99 15.13 2.96
C MET A 1 18.77 15.43 4.43
N ASN A 2 17.96 16.42 4.78
CA ASN A 2 17.56 16.63 6.17
C ASN A 2 16.64 15.48 6.56
N GLU A 3 16.90 14.83 7.71
CA GLU A 3 16.02 13.80 8.24
C GLU A 3 14.68 14.42 8.64
N LEU A 4 13.59 13.83 8.16
CA LEU A 4 12.23 14.23 8.54
C LEU A 4 12.00 13.90 10.02
N THR A 5 11.33 14.79 10.73
CA THR A 5 10.82 14.49 12.07
C THR A 5 9.78 13.36 12.02
N PRO A 6 9.52 12.66 13.13
CA PRO A 6 8.50 11.60 13.15
C PRO A 6 7.13 12.08 12.67
N GLU A 7 6.69 13.27 13.09
CA GLU A 7 5.39 13.83 12.67
C GLU A 7 5.34 14.11 11.17
N GLU A 8 6.44 14.60 10.58
CA GLU A 8 6.54 14.83 9.15
C GLU A 8 6.52 13.51 8.36
N ARG A 9 7.18 12.46 8.89
CA ARG A 9 7.16 11.12 8.26
C ARG A 9 5.77 10.53 8.21
N GLU A 10 4.98 10.71 9.26
CA GLU A 10 3.61 10.19 9.33
C GLU A 10 2.67 10.93 8.35
N ARG A 11 2.94 12.21 8.04
CA ARG A 11 2.20 13.00 7.04
C ARG A 11 2.63 12.74 5.59
N THR A 12 3.76 12.06 5.37
CA THR A 12 4.23 11.74 4.02
C THR A 12 3.15 10.97 3.25
N PRO A 13 2.88 11.32 1.99
CA PRO A 13 1.92 10.59 1.18
C PRO A 13 2.33 9.13 0.99
N ALA A 14 1.34 8.24 0.93
CA ALA A 14 1.54 6.83 0.62
C ALA A 14 0.38 6.32 -0.25
N TYR A 15 0.68 5.39 -1.15
CA TYR A 15 -0.33 4.60 -1.84
C TYR A 15 -0.67 3.38 -1.00
N ILE A 16 -1.95 3.14 -0.76
CA ILE A 16 -2.47 2.00 0.00
C ILE A 16 -3.34 1.18 -0.94
N VAL A 17 -3.12 -0.13 -0.96
CA VAL A 17 -3.89 -1.09 -1.74
C VAL A 17 -4.77 -1.89 -0.80
N THR A 18 -6.06 -2.00 -1.11
CA THR A 18 -7.03 -2.71 -0.27
C THR A 18 -7.64 -3.91 -0.98
N CYS A 19 -8.02 -4.91 -0.20
CA CYS A 19 -8.73 -6.08 -0.68
C CYS A 19 -10.17 -5.69 -1.03
N PRO A 20 -10.65 -5.98 -2.25
CA PRO A 20 -12.02 -5.64 -2.66
C PRO A 20 -13.07 -6.50 -1.92
N VAL A 21 -12.66 -7.58 -1.26
CA VAL A 21 -13.56 -8.49 -0.53
C VAL A 21 -13.73 -8.04 0.92
N CYS A 22 -12.62 -7.92 1.67
CA CYS A 22 -12.67 -7.62 3.12
C CYS A 22 -12.28 -6.18 3.47
N ASN A 23 -11.89 -5.36 2.49
CA ASN A 23 -11.35 -4.00 2.67
C ASN A 23 -10.06 -3.90 3.50
N GLY A 24 -9.44 -5.03 3.86
CA GLY A 24 -8.14 -5.03 4.53
C GLY A 24 -7.00 -4.63 3.60
N MET A 25 -5.97 -4.01 4.14
CA MET A 25 -4.78 -3.59 3.39
C MET A 25 -4.00 -4.81 2.88
N ILE A 26 -3.68 -4.81 1.59
CA ILE A 26 -2.84 -5.83 0.93
C ILE A 26 -1.39 -5.32 0.82
N GLY A 27 -1.22 -4.01 0.65
CA GLY A 27 0.10 -3.41 0.54
C GLY A 27 0.05 -1.90 0.67
N ALA A 28 1.21 -1.30 0.91
CA ALA A 28 1.37 0.14 0.89
C ALA A 28 2.78 0.51 0.40
N HIS A 29 2.90 1.65 -0.28
CA HIS A 29 4.17 2.19 -0.74
C HIS A 29 4.25 3.70 -0.49
N VAL A 30 5.33 4.16 0.14
CA VAL A 30 5.53 5.58 0.44
C VAL A 30 5.81 6.36 -0.86
N ASP A 31 5.19 7.53 -1.00
CA ASP A 31 5.39 8.47 -2.10
C ASP A 31 6.26 9.63 -1.62
N ASP A 32 7.54 9.33 -1.37
CA ASP A 32 8.56 10.28 -0.89
C ASP A 32 9.30 11.02 -2.03
N GLY A 33 8.98 10.68 -3.27
CA GLY A 33 9.60 11.24 -4.47
C GLY A 33 11.02 10.73 -4.80
N ASN A 34 11.63 9.91 -3.95
CA ASN A 34 12.95 9.30 -4.20
C ASN A 34 12.82 8.02 -5.03
N HIS A 35 11.76 7.25 -4.81
CA HIS A 35 11.53 5.94 -5.41
C HIS A 35 10.35 5.96 -6.40
N ARG A 36 10.30 6.99 -7.26
CA ARG A 36 9.14 7.22 -8.15
C ARG A 36 8.89 6.07 -9.11
N ALA A 37 9.94 5.42 -9.60
CA ALA A 37 9.82 4.30 -10.54
C ALA A 37 9.23 3.08 -9.83
N GLU A 38 9.71 2.77 -8.63
CA GLU A 38 9.19 1.68 -7.80
C GLU A 38 7.74 1.95 -7.38
N THR A 39 7.43 3.18 -6.94
CA THR A 39 6.05 3.59 -6.62
C THR A 39 5.12 3.44 -7.81
N ALA A 40 5.56 3.85 -9.01
CA ALA A 40 4.75 3.71 -10.22
C ALA A 40 4.53 2.24 -10.60
N ALA A 41 5.57 1.39 -10.48
CA ALA A 41 5.48 -0.04 -10.74
C ALA A 41 4.52 -0.72 -9.75
N PHE A 42 4.64 -0.42 -8.46
CA PHE A 42 3.74 -0.90 -7.40
C PHE A 42 2.27 -0.56 -7.70
N VAL A 43 1.99 0.70 -8.04
CA VAL A 43 0.61 1.14 -8.35
C VAL A 43 0.09 0.46 -9.62
N ALA A 44 0.91 0.40 -10.68
CA ALA A 44 0.51 -0.20 -11.95
C ALA A 44 0.19 -1.70 -11.83
N GLU A 45 1.02 -2.43 -11.08
CA GLU A 45 0.81 -3.86 -10.80
C GLU A 45 -0.55 -4.10 -10.13
N HIS A 46 -0.85 -3.40 -9.04
CA HIS A 46 -2.08 -3.62 -8.29
C HIS A 46 -3.34 -3.17 -9.04
N ILE A 47 -3.26 -2.09 -9.82
CA ILE A 47 -4.34 -1.71 -10.74
C ILE A 47 -4.58 -2.80 -11.78
N SER A 48 -3.53 -3.39 -12.34
CA SER A 48 -3.65 -4.47 -13.34
C SER A 48 -4.29 -5.75 -12.78
N LEU A 49 -4.09 -6.01 -11.48
CA LEU A 49 -4.73 -7.09 -10.73
C LEU A 49 -6.18 -6.75 -10.30
N GLY A 50 -6.66 -5.54 -10.59
CA GLY A 50 -8.01 -5.09 -10.25
C GLY A 50 -8.18 -4.65 -8.80
N TYR A 51 -7.08 -4.44 -8.06
CA TYR A 51 -7.14 -3.97 -6.69
C TYR A 51 -7.33 -2.45 -6.61
N PRO A 52 -8.22 -1.96 -5.72
CA PRO A 52 -8.32 -0.53 -5.43
C PRO A 52 -7.02 0.02 -4.86
N VAL A 53 -6.60 1.19 -5.37
CA VAL A 53 -5.43 1.93 -4.89
C VAL A 53 -5.86 3.33 -4.47
N GLU A 54 -5.56 3.71 -3.23
CA GLU A 54 -5.85 5.05 -2.69
C GLU A 54 -4.56 5.77 -2.30
N ARG A 55 -4.50 7.09 -2.52
CA ARG A 55 -3.40 7.93 -2.04
C ARG A 55 -3.79 8.59 -0.72
N ARG A 56 -3.14 8.20 0.36
CA ARG A 56 -3.36 8.67 1.74
C ARG A 56 -2.03 9.05 2.39
N THR A 57 -1.87 8.85 3.69
CA THR A 57 -0.64 9.11 4.44
C THR A 57 0.01 7.84 4.99
N VAL A 58 1.28 7.94 5.40
CA VAL A 58 1.97 6.87 6.15
C VAL A 58 1.22 6.52 7.45
N ALA A 59 0.67 7.52 8.14
CA ALA A 59 -0.14 7.30 9.33
C ALA A 59 -1.35 6.41 9.05
N ASP A 60 -2.07 6.66 7.96
CA ASP A 60 -3.22 5.87 7.54
C ASP A 60 -2.81 4.42 7.25
N ALA A 61 -1.68 4.21 6.57
CA ALA A 61 -1.17 2.88 6.28
C ALA A 61 -0.77 2.12 7.56
N ARG A 62 -0.21 2.81 8.55
CA ARG A 62 0.24 2.20 9.81
C ARG A 62 -0.94 1.70 10.67
N VAL A 63 -2.07 2.38 10.62
CA VAL A 63 -3.28 2.01 11.39
C VAL A 63 -4.26 1.13 10.62
N ALA A 64 -4.03 0.92 9.31
CA ALA A 64 -4.87 0.07 8.50
C ALA A 64 -4.79 -1.40 8.96
N VAL A 65 -5.94 -2.07 8.96
CA VAL A 65 -6.02 -3.50 9.26
C VAL A 65 -5.59 -4.29 8.01
N TRP A 66 -4.66 -5.22 8.17
CA TRP A 66 -4.22 -6.09 7.08
C TRP A 66 -5.32 -7.03 6.60
N CYS A 67 -5.28 -7.38 5.31
CA CYS A 67 -6.17 -8.37 4.70
C CYS A 67 -6.10 -9.70 5.45
N ASN A 68 -7.27 -10.30 5.68
CA ASN A 68 -7.44 -11.58 6.38
C ASN A 68 -8.19 -12.62 5.54
N CYS A 69 -8.40 -12.37 4.24
CA CYS A 69 -8.95 -13.38 3.36
C CYS A 69 -8.00 -14.57 3.32
N GLU A 70 -8.51 -15.77 3.55
CA GLU A 70 -7.76 -16.99 3.34
C GLU A 70 -7.42 -17.05 1.85
N ILE A 71 -6.13 -17.12 1.52
CA ILE A 71 -5.70 -17.45 0.17
C ILE A 71 -5.96 -18.95 0.07
N GLU A 72 -6.96 -19.36 -0.71
CA GLU A 72 -7.07 -20.76 -1.12
C GLU A 72 -5.81 -21.06 -1.95
N GLU A 73 -4.78 -21.61 -1.31
CA GLU A 73 -3.66 -22.21 -2.04
C GLU A 73 -4.26 -23.37 -2.84
N GLU A 74 -4.39 -23.18 -4.16
CA GLU A 74 -4.73 -24.25 -5.10
C GLU A 74 -3.74 -25.41 -4.88
N SER A 75 -4.17 -26.39 -4.09
CA SER A 75 -3.50 -27.67 -3.91
C SER A 75 -3.68 -28.43 -5.23
N ASN A 76 -2.71 -28.29 -6.13
CA ASN A 76 -2.62 -29.15 -7.31
C ASN A 76 -2.18 -30.55 -6.85
N ASP A 77 -3.14 -31.46 -6.72
CA ASP A 77 -2.94 -32.92 -6.74
C ASP A 77 -2.50 -33.42 -8.13
#